data_AF-A0A2E8ADC2-F1
#
_entry.id   AF-A0A2E8ADC2-F1
#
_cell.length_a   1.000
_cell.length_b   1.000
_cell.length_c   1.000
_cell.angle_alpha   90.00
_cell.angle_beta   90.00
_cell.angle_gamma   90.00
#
_symmetry.space_group_name_H-M   'P 1'
#
loop_
_entity.id
_entity.type
_entity.pdbx_description
1 polymer ?
#
loop_
_entity_poly.entity_id
_entity_poly.type
_entity_poly.pdbx_seq_one_letter_code
_entity_poly.pdbx_strand_id
1 'polypeptide(L)'
;MAFWSTQKLQEHFQELITIPNSSSAIVNALMDDMIDCNAITLSVGPELYLSGDKEEHRKEHRLDFKDHGTIPSGKFAYVITEEVVHVPTDAMAFISFKAGYKFKGLINVSGFHVDPGWHGRLVFSLFNAGPNAISIQRGEPFFLIWYADLNEHSSQNKVNTKCQININSKLIDNINRDVPSPGALQKRIDTLEGKLSNQLAKSRLILLSGIGAFFISLTLLIIRYQINSL
;
A
#
# COMPACT_ATOMS: atom_id res chain seq x y z
N MET A 1 -13.11 -30.91 -3.91
CA MET A 1 -12.80 -29.50 -4.20
C MET A 1 -11.67 -29.49 -5.21
N ALA A 2 -11.93 -28.98 -6.40
CA ALA A 2 -10.95 -28.90 -7.48
C ALA A 2 -10.89 -27.46 -7.98
N PHE A 3 -9.70 -26.99 -8.36
CA PHE A 3 -9.56 -25.71 -9.03
C PHE A 3 -10.05 -25.81 -10.47
N TRP A 4 -10.66 -24.74 -10.97
CA TRP A 4 -11.18 -24.67 -12.32
C TRP A 4 -10.03 -24.68 -13.33
N SER A 5 -10.18 -25.44 -14.41
CA SER A 5 -9.22 -25.44 -15.52
C SER A 5 -9.42 -24.22 -16.42
N THR A 6 -8.47 -23.97 -17.32
CA THR A 6 -8.58 -22.95 -18.38
C THR A 6 -9.90 -23.08 -19.14
N GLN A 7 -10.28 -24.31 -19.53
CA GLN A 7 -11.49 -24.58 -20.32
C GLN A 7 -12.75 -24.19 -19.54
N LYS A 8 -12.84 -24.58 -18.27
CA LYS A 8 -13.98 -24.22 -17.42
C LYS A 8 -14.06 -22.70 -17.19
N LEU A 9 -12.90 -22.04 -17.02
CA LEU A 9 -12.86 -20.57 -16.93
C LEU A 9 -13.34 -19.89 -18.22
N GLN A 10 -12.94 -20.40 -19.40
CA GLN A 10 -13.38 -19.88 -20.69
C GLN A 10 -14.90 -20.05 -20.88
N GLU A 11 -15.45 -21.21 -20.52
CA GLU A 11 -16.89 -21.49 -20.61
C GLU A 11 -17.73 -20.54 -19.77
N HIS A 12 -17.28 -20.22 -18.55
CA HIS A 12 -18.00 -19.37 -17.59
C HIS A 12 -17.55 -17.90 -17.60
N PHE A 13 -16.61 -17.50 -18.46
CA PHE A 13 -15.91 -16.21 -18.35
C PHE A 13 -16.85 -14.99 -18.27
N GLN A 14 -17.90 -14.97 -19.09
CA GLN A 14 -18.88 -13.89 -19.14
C GLN A 14 -19.72 -13.76 -17.87
N GLU A 15 -19.90 -14.86 -17.15
CA GLU A 15 -20.64 -14.90 -15.89
C GLU A 15 -19.74 -14.45 -14.74
N LEU A 16 -18.44 -14.76 -14.81
CA LEU A 16 -17.46 -14.47 -13.76
C LEU A 16 -16.98 -13.02 -13.76
N ILE A 17 -16.82 -12.41 -14.94
CA ILE A 17 -16.14 -11.12 -15.09
C ILE A 17 -16.97 -10.17 -15.95
N THR A 18 -17.14 -8.94 -15.46
CA THR A 18 -17.73 -7.84 -16.24
C THR A 18 -16.83 -6.61 -16.13
N ILE A 19 -16.57 -5.95 -17.26
CA ILE A 19 -15.83 -4.68 -17.29
C ILE A 19 -16.82 -3.54 -17.49
N PRO A 20 -16.95 -2.60 -16.52
CA PRO A 20 -17.87 -1.47 -16.67
C PRO A 20 -17.57 -0.63 -17.92
N ASN A 21 -18.63 -0.19 -18.60
CA ASN A 21 -18.57 0.59 -19.84
C ASN A 21 -17.93 -0.13 -21.05
N SER A 22 -17.77 -1.45 -20.99
CA SER A 22 -17.31 -2.28 -22.11
C SER A 22 -18.43 -3.23 -22.56
N SER A 23 -18.55 -3.48 -23.86
CA SER A 23 -19.50 -4.46 -24.39
C SER A 23 -19.01 -5.89 -24.11
N SER A 24 -19.95 -6.83 -23.94
CA SER A 24 -19.61 -8.25 -23.76
C SER A 24 -18.74 -8.80 -24.88
N ALA A 25 -18.91 -8.30 -26.11
CA ALA A 25 -18.06 -8.67 -27.25
C ALA A 25 -16.59 -8.26 -27.06
N ILE A 26 -16.32 -7.08 -26.51
CA ILE A 26 -14.95 -6.60 -26.24
C ILE A 26 -14.34 -7.42 -25.10
N VAL A 27 -15.10 -7.68 -24.05
CA VAL A 27 -14.63 -8.48 -22.90
C VAL A 27 -14.27 -9.89 -23.34
N ASN A 28 -15.09 -10.52 -24.20
CA ASN A 28 -14.77 -11.83 -24.79
C ASN A 28 -13.52 -11.81 -25.67
N ALA A 29 -13.30 -10.74 -26.44
CA ALA A 29 -12.10 -10.62 -27.26
C ALA A 29 -10.81 -10.54 -26.42
N LEU A 30 -10.92 -10.09 -25.15
CA LEU A 30 -9.82 -10.02 -24.19
C LEU A 30 -9.69 -11.29 -23.34
N MET A 31 -10.62 -12.24 -23.44
CA MET A 31 -10.67 -13.44 -22.59
C MET A 31 -9.36 -14.23 -22.64
N ASP A 32 -8.83 -14.47 -23.84
CA ASP A 32 -7.62 -15.26 -24.03
C ASP A 32 -6.38 -14.56 -23.47
N ASP A 33 -6.37 -13.23 -23.42
CA ASP A 33 -5.27 -12.44 -22.81
C ASP A 33 -5.39 -12.38 -21.29
N MET A 34 -6.60 -12.47 -20.75
CA MET A 34 -6.86 -12.40 -19.31
C MET A 34 -6.65 -13.75 -18.63
N ILE A 35 -6.98 -14.87 -19.29
CA ILE A 35 -6.83 -16.20 -18.70
C ILE A 35 -5.37 -16.64 -18.80
N ASP A 36 -4.71 -16.76 -17.65
CA ASP A 36 -3.35 -17.29 -17.53
C ASP A 36 -3.40 -18.64 -16.80
N CYS A 37 -3.19 -19.72 -17.56
CA CYS A 37 -3.30 -21.09 -17.07
C CYS A 37 -4.67 -21.34 -16.41
N ASN A 38 -4.72 -21.51 -15.10
CA ASN A 38 -5.94 -21.75 -14.32
C ASN A 38 -6.40 -20.52 -13.51
N ALA A 39 -5.91 -19.33 -13.84
CA ALA A 39 -6.29 -18.07 -13.21
C ALA A 39 -6.84 -17.08 -14.24
N ILE A 40 -7.66 -16.15 -13.76
CA ILE A 40 -8.01 -14.94 -14.49
C ILE A 40 -7.14 -13.80 -13.95
N THR A 41 -6.47 -13.09 -14.85
CA THR A 41 -5.72 -11.88 -14.56
C THR A 41 -6.67 -10.69 -14.56
N LEU A 42 -6.65 -9.92 -13.46
CA LEU A 42 -7.43 -8.71 -13.30
C LEU A 42 -6.51 -7.49 -13.27
N SER A 43 -7.08 -6.33 -13.54
CA SER A 43 -6.33 -5.10 -13.78
C SER A 43 -6.51 -4.10 -12.64
N VAL A 44 -5.58 -3.15 -12.53
CA VAL A 44 -5.72 -2.01 -11.60
C VAL A 44 -6.90 -1.15 -12.02
N GLY A 45 -7.82 -0.92 -11.09
CA GLY A 45 -9.03 -0.13 -11.31
C GLY A 45 -8.85 1.37 -11.09
N PRO A 46 -9.97 2.11 -10.98
CA PRO A 46 -10.01 3.56 -10.95
C PRO A 46 -9.68 4.18 -9.60
N GLU A 47 -9.48 3.42 -8.53
CA GLU A 47 -9.28 3.98 -7.18
C GLU A 47 -8.05 3.37 -6.51
N LEU A 48 -7.18 4.26 -6.01
CA LEU A 48 -6.02 3.97 -5.17
C LEU A 48 -6.08 4.90 -3.97
N TYR A 49 -6.10 4.37 -2.75
CA TYR A 49 -6.08 5.17 -1.53
C TYR A 49 -4.84 4.83 -0.70
N LEU A 50 -4.09 5.82 -0.19
CA LEU A 50 -2.93 5.56 0.66
C LEU A 50 -3.18 5.94 2.13
N SER A 51 -2.50 5.26 3.04
CA SER A 51 -2.56 5.57 4.46
C SER A 51 -1.98 6.96 4.77
N GLY A 52 -2.74 7.77 5.52
CA GLY A 52 -2.35 9.11 5.93
C GLY A 52 -2.86 10.22 5.02
N ASP A 53 -3.56 9.90 3.93
CA ASP A 53 -4.24 10.89 3.10
C ASP A 53 -5.53 11.35 3.77
N LYS A 54 -5.74 12.67 3.88
CA LYS A 54 -6.99 13.21 4.43
C LYS A 54 -8.17 12.90 3.48
N GLU A 55 -9.36 12.69 4.04
CA GLU A 55 -10.58 12.40 3.25
C GLU A 55 -10.88 13.45 2.15
N GLU A 56 -10.46 14.69 2.33
CA GLU A 56 -10.63 15.79 1.36
C GLU A 56 -9.96 15.51 0.00
N HIS A 57 -8.97 14.61 -0.06
CA HIS A 57 -8.24 14.30 -1.30
C HIS A 57 -8.91 13.20 -2.15
N ARG A 58 -10.15 12.79 -1.86
CA ARG A 58 -10.81 11.66 -2.55
C ARG A 58 -10.80 11.74 -4.10
N LYS A 59 -10.75 12.94 -4.68
CA LYS A 59 -10.65 13.14 -6.14
C LYS A 59 -9.24 12.91 -6.68
N GLU A 60 -8.19 13.18 -5.89
CA GLU A 60 -6.77 12.97 -6.26
C GLU A 60 -6.39 11.48 -6.27
N HIS A 61 -7.23 10.65 -5.66
CA HIS A 61 -7.04 9.20 -5.49
C HIS A 61 -7.76 8.37 -6.56
N ARG A 62 -8.46 9.03 -7.49
CA ARG A 62 -9.00 8.37 -8.67
C ARG A 62 -7.94 8.36 -9.76
N LEU A 63 -7.61 7.17 -10.25
CA LEU A 63 -6.72 7.00 -11.38
C LEU A 63 -7.51 7.13 -12.68
N ASP A 64 -7.14 8.05 -13.55
CA ASP A 64 -7.65 8.08 -14.93
C ASP A 64 -6.87 7.12 -15.83
N PHE A 65 -7.40 6.89 -17.04
CA PHE A 65 -6.71 6.08 -18.05
C PHE A 65 -5.40 6.79 -18.44
N LYS A 66 -4.26 6.14 -18.15
CA LYS A 66 -2.86 6.65 -18.24
C LYS A 66 -2.28 7.28 -16.96
N ASP A 67 -3.06 7.42 -15.90
CA ASP A 67 -2.49 7.88 -14.63
C ASP A 67 -1.69 6.78 -13.94
N HIS A 68 -0.59 7.20 -13.35
CA HIS A 68 0.27 6.36 -12.53
C HIS A 68 0.00 6.63 -11.05
N GLY A 69 -0.47 5.60 -10.36
CA GLY A 69 -0.45 5.56 -8.91
C GLY A 69 0.93 5.17 -8.40
N THR A 70 1.28 5.57 -7.18
CA THR A 70 2.51 5.11 -6.53
C THR A 70 2.21 4.75 -5.08
N ILE A 71 2.67 3.58 -4.65
CA ILE A 71 2.59 3.11 -3.27
C ILE A 71 3.97 3.31 -2.62
N PRO A 72 4.16 4.34 -1.77
CA PRO A 72 5.46 4.59 -1.15
C PRO A 72 5.91 3.46 -0.22
N SER A 73 7.22 3.36 0.01
CA SER A 73 7.77 2.42 0.99
C SER A 73 7.21 2.70 2.39
N GLY A 74 6.77 1.65 3.06
CA GLY A 74 6.20 1.68 4.41
C GLY A 74 4.79 2.26 4.50
N LYS A 75 4.10 2.45 3.37
CA LYS A 75 2.71 2.89 3.33
C LYS A 75 1.77 1.73 3.01
N PHE A 76 0.56 1.85 3.55
CA PHE A 76 -0.54 0.98 3.18
C PHE A 76 -1.33 1.60 2.03
N ALA A 77 -1.86 0.78 1.15
CA ALA A 77 -2.72 1.19 0.05
C ALA A 77 -3.96 0.30 -0.05
N TYR A 78 -5.10 0.91 -0.37
CA TYR A 78 -6.23 0.20 -0.95
C TYR A 78 -6.23 0.38 -2.46
N VAL A 79 -6.34 -0.72 -3.20
CA VAL A 79 -6.43 -0.71 -4.67
C VAL A 79 -7.63 -1.53 -5.08
N ILE A 80 -8.45 -1.00 -5.97
CA ILE A 80 -9.62 -1.72 -6.50
C ILE A 80 -9.31 -2.35 -7.86
N THR A 81 -10.01 -3.43 -8.23
CA THR A 81 -9.94 -4.01 -9.59
C THR A 81 -10.68 -3.15 -10.62
N GLU A 82 -10.27 -3.21 -11.89
CA GLU A 82 -11.06 -2.62 -12.98
C GLU A 82 -12.35 -3.43 -13.23
N GLU A 83 -12.23 -4.73 -13.09
CA GLU A 83 -13.25 -5.73 -13.31
C GLU A 83 -14.21 -5.83 -12.11
N VAL A 84 -15.49 -6.00 -12.42
CA VAL A 84 -16.51 -6.47 -11.49
C VAL A 84 -16.47 -8.00 -11.52
N VAL A 85 -16.16 -8.59 -10.37
CA VAL A 85 -16.03 -10.04 -10.20
C VAL A 85 -17.33 -10.60 -9.66
N HIS A 86 -17.76 -11.71 -10.22
CA HIS A 86 -18.85 -12.53 -9.73
C HIS A 86 -18.34 -13.92 -9.35
N VAL A 87 -18.62 -14.34 -8.12
CA VAL A 87 -18.34 -15.70 -7.66
C VAL A 87 -19.65 -16.47 -7.61
N PRO A 88 -19.81 -17.57 -8.39
CA PRO A 88 -20.99 -18.43 -8.33
C PRO A 88 -21.27 -18.97 -6.92
N THR A 89 -22.50 -19.40 -6.64
CA THR A 89 -22.89 -19.88 -5.30
C THR A 89 -22.40 -21.29 -4.97
N ASP A 90 -21.94 -22.02 -5.99
CA ASP A 90 -21.35 -23.35 -5.95
C ASP A 90 -19.82 -23.32 -6.03
N ALA A 91 -19.21 -22.13 -6.06
CA ALA A 91 -17.77 -21.95 -6.10
C ALA A 91 -17.28 -20.97 -5.02
N MET A 92 -16.02 -21.09 -4.65
CA MET A 92 -15.26 -20.07 -3.93
C MET A 92 -14.11 -19.62 -4.83
N ALA A 93 -13.70 -18.35 -4.70
CA ALA A 93 -12.53 -17.86 -5.40
C ALA A 93 -11.38 -17.54 -4.45
N PHE A 94 -10.15 -17.66 -4.95
CA PHE A 94 -8.90 -17.32 -4.27
C PHE A 94 -8.25 -16.17 -5.00
N ILE A 95 -7.66 -15.23 -4.26
CA ILE A 95 -7.10 -14.01 -4.83
C ILE A 95 -5.64 -13.83 -4.46
N SER A 96 -4.89 -13.30 -5.41
CA SER A 96 -3.49 -12.89 -5.25
C SER A 96 -3.19 -11.76 -6.23
N PHE A 97 -1.91 -11.47 -6.39
CA PHE A 97 -1.42 -10.53 -7.40
C PHE A 97 -0.09 -11.03 -7.95
N LYS A 98 0.35 -10.45 -9.06
CA LYS A 98 1.53 -10.92 -9.79
C LYS A 98 2.79 -10.95 -8.92
N ALA A 99 3.53 -12.05 -9.02
CA ALA A 99 4.71 -12.32 -8.18
C ALA A 99 5.78 -11.23 -8.28
N GLY A 100 5.92 -10.58 -9.44
CA GLY A 100 6.86 -9.47 -9.64
C GLY A 100 6.70 -8.32 -8.64
N TYR A 101 5.47 -8.02 -8.19
CA TYR A 101 5.24 -7.01 -7.15
C TYR A 101 5.54 -7.56 -5.74
N LYS A 102 5.32 -8.86 -5.51
CA LYS A 102 5.65 -9.51 -4.23
C LYS A 102 7.15 -9.45 -3.95
N PHE A 103 7.97 -9.71 -4.97
CA PHE A 103 9.43 -9.62 -4.85
C PHE A 103 9.95 -8.20 -4.65
N LYS A 104 9.16 -7.18 -4.97
CA LYS A 104 9.46 -5.78 -4.62
C LYS A 104 9.13 -5.43 -3.17
N GLY A 105 8.61 -6.38 -2.38
CA GLY A 105 8.22 -6.18 -0.98
C GLY A 105 6.76 -5.74 -0.80
N LEU A 106 5.92 -5.86 -1.84
CA LEU A 106 4.48 -5.63 -1.69
C LEU A 106 3.81 -6.84 -1.04
N ILE A 107 3.05 -6.60 0.01
CA ILE A 107 2.40 -7.64 0.82
C ILE A 107 0.89 -7.49 0.68
N ASN A 108 0.20 -8.61 0.45
CA ASN A 108 -1.26 -8.64 0.57
C ASN A 108 -1.64 -8.73 2.05
N VAL A 109 -2.39 -7.75 2.53
CA VAL A 109 -2.97 -7.71 3.88
C VAL A 109 -4.46 -8.06 3.84
N SER A 110 -5.07 -8.15 2.65
CA SER A 110 -6.47 -8.55 2.52
C SER A 110 -6.67 -10.03 2.84
N GLY A 111 -7.93 -10.45 2.87
CA GLY A 111 -8.27 -11.88 2.75
C GLY A 111 -7.69 -12.51 1.47
N PHE A 112 -7.54 -13.82 1.48
CA PHE A 112 -7.02 -14.61 0.37
C PHE A 112 -8.11 -15.26 -0.48
N HIS A 113 -9.38 -15.13 -0.09
CA HIS A 113 -10.52 -15.73 -0.78
C HIS A 113 -11.67 -14.73 -0.95
N VAL A 114 -12.60 -15.09 -1.81
CA VAL A 114 -13.85 -14.39 -2.09
C VAL A 114 -14.97 -15.41 -1.98
N ASP A 115 -15.96 -15.07 -1.16
CA ASP A 115 -17.05 -15.98 -0.78
C ASP A 115 -18.00 -16.29 -1.95
N PRO A 116 -18.67 -17.45 -1.91
CA PRO A 116 -19.72 -17.81 -2.86
C PRO A 116 -20.82 -16.74 -2.93
N GLY A 117 -21.30 -16.45 -4.14
CA GLY A 117 -22.31 -15.43 -4.40
C GLY A 117 -21.82 -13.98 -4.33
N TRP A 118 -20.51 -13.74 -4.23
CA TRP A 118 -19.96 -12.38 -4.26
C TRP A 118 -20.22 -11.72 -5.62
N HIS A 119 -20.49 -10.41 -5.60
CA HIS A 119 -20.62 -9.61 -6.81
C HIS A 119 -20.11 -8.17 -6.56
N GLY A 120 -19.06 -7.77 -7.27
CA GLY A 120 -18.46 -6.45 -7.14
C GLY A 120 -16.98 -6.42 -7.51
N ARG A 121 -16.42 -5.21 -7.59
CA ARG A 121 -14.98 -5.02 -7.69
C ARG A 121 -14.29 -5.43 -6.39
N LEU A 122 -13.13 -6.06 -6.53
CA LEU A 122 -12.34 -6.52 -5.39
C LEU A 122 -11.49 -5.36 -4.87
N VAL A 123 -11.45 -5.19 -3.56
CA VAL A 123 -10.59 -4.21 -2.89
C VAL A 123 -9.43 -4.95 -2.24
N PHE A 124 -8.23 -4.70 -2.76
CA PHE A 124 -6.98 -5.21 -2.24
C PHE A 124 -6.41 -4.25 -1.21
N SER A 125 -5.98 -4.83 -0.10
CA SER A 125 -5.30 -4.17 1.01
C SER A 125 -3.82 -4.49 0.89
N LEU A 126 -2.99 -3.52 0.50
CA LEU A 126 -1.59 -3.75 0.16
C LEU A 126 -0.69 -2.96 1.11
N PHE A 127 0.41 -3.57 1.56
CA PHE A 127 1.44 -2.89 2.33
C PHE A 127 2.79 -3.00 1.62
N ASN A 128 3.44 -1.87 1.35
CA ASN A 128 4.76 -1.87 0.75
C ASN A 128 5.84 -1.96 1.83
N ALA A 129 6.30 -3.18 2.11
CA ALA A 129 7.44 -3.44 3.00
C ALA A 129 8.80 -3.33 2.28
N GLY A 130 8.78 -3.08 0.96
CA GLY A 130 9.97 -2.92 0.16
C GLY A 130 10.69 -1.60 0.41
N PRO A 131 11.97 -1.49 0.01
CA PRO A 131 12.75 -0.27 0.20
C PRO A 131 12.35 0.85 -0.77
N ASN A 132 11.72 0.52 -1.89
CA ASN A 132 11.40 1.44 -2.97
C ASN A 132 9.89 1.66 -3.11
N ALA A 133 9.49 2.82 -3.63
CA ALA A 133 8.12 3.05 -4.03
C ALA A 133 7.73 2.14 -5.21
N ILE A 134 6.48 1.69 -5.24
CA ILE A 134 5.96 0.81 -6.29
C ILE A 134 4.94 1.61 -7.11
N SER A 135 5.29 1.90 -8.35
CA SER A 135 4.37 2.53 -9.30
C SER A 135 3.42 1.48 -9.88
N ILE A 136 2.16 1.88 -10.00
CA ILE A 136 1.09 1.11 -10.61
C ILE A 136 0.34 1.98 -11.62
N GLN A 137 -0.27 1.38 -12.63
CA GLN A 137 -1.01 2.11 -13.66
C GLN A 137 -2.40 1.52 -13.83
N ARG A 138 -3.43 2.38 -13.93
CA ARG A 138 -4.79 1.91 -14.20
C ARG A 138 -4.85 1.11 -15.51
N GLY A 139 -5.56 -0.01 -15.47
CA GLY A 139 -5.70 -0.95 -16.57
C GLY A 139 -4.52 -1.90 -16.74
N GLU A 140 -3.44 -1.75 -15.96
CA GLU A 140 -2.34 -2.71 -16.03
C GLU A 140 -2.75 -4.06 -15.38
N PRO A 141 -2.36 -5.19 -15.98
CA PRO A 141 -2.58 -6.52 -15.40
C PRO A 141 -1.84 -6.70 -14.07
N PHE A 142 -2.57 -6.88 -12.97
CA PHE A 142 -1.98 -6.82 -11.62
C PHE A 142 -2.43 -7.95 -10.70
N PHE A 143 -3.74 -8.23 -10.62
CA PHE A 143 -4.29 -9.23 -9.71
C PHE A 143 -4.51 -10.57 -10.41
N LEU A 144 -4.65 -11.63 -9.61
CA LEU A 144 -4.95 -12.97 -10.07
C LEU A 144 -6.10 -13.52 -9.25
N ILE A 145 -7.04 -14.21 -9.90
CA ILE A 145 -8.13 -14.91 -9.25
C ILE A 145 -8.25 -16.34 -9.77
N TRP A 146 -8.39 -17.30 -8.85
CA TRP A 146 -8.65 -18.71 -9.13
C TRP A 146 -10.00 -19.11 -8.58
N TYR A 147 -10.70 -20.01 -9.25
CA TYR A 147 -11.99 -20.54 -8.77
C TYR A 147 -11.85 -21.99 -8.36
N ALA A 148 -12.60 -22.41 -7.35
CA ALA A 148 -12.65 -23.78 -6.88
C ALA A 148 -14.09 -24.19 -6.57
N ASP A 149 -14.44 -25.40 -6.99
CA ASP A 149 -15.76 -25.97 -6.71
C ASP A 149 -15.94 -26.28 -5.22
N LEU A 150 -17.09 -25.90 -4.69
CA LEU A 150 -17.58 -26.41 -3.42
C LEU A 150 -18.00 -27.88 -3.58
N ASN A 151 -18.00 -28.62 -2.48
CA ASN A 151 -18.57 -29.97 -2.48
C ASN A 151 -20.09 -29.94 -2.72
N GLU A 152 -20.75 -28.89 -2.27
CA GLU A 152 -22.21 -28.73 -2.26
C GLU A 152 -22.58 -27.24 -2.38
N HIS A 153 -23.80 -26.95 -2.84
CA HIS A 153 -24.29 -25.58 -2.93
C HIS A 153 -24.41 -24.95 -1.53
N SER A 154 -23.80 -23.78 -1.31
CA SER A 154 -23.89 -23.11 -0.02
C SER A 154 -25.22 -22.37 0.14
N SER A 155 -25.98 -22.71 1.18
CA SER A 155 -27.18 -21.97 1.61
C SER A 155 -26.83 -20.59 2.19
N GLN A 156 -25.61 -20.41 2.68
CA GLN A 156 -25.07 -19.13 3.16
C GLN A 156 -24.13 -18.56 2.10
N ASN A 157 -24.56 -17.50 1.43
CA ASN A 157 -23.81 -16.87 0.35
C ASN A 157 -23.98 -15.34 0.35
N LYS A 158 -23.21 -14.66 -0.49
CA LYS A 158 -23.17 -13.20 -0.58
C LYS A 158 -24.12 -12.59 -1.61
N VAL A 159 -25.05 -13.34 -2.18
CA VAL A 159 -25.93 -12.88 -3.30
C VAL A 159 -26.70 -11.59 -2.96
N ASN A 160 -27.14 -11.42 -1.71
CA ASN A 160 -27.88 -10.24 -1.26
C ASN A 160 -26.98 -9.04 -0.86
N THR A 161 -25.67 -9.14 -1.08
CA THR A 161 -24.74 -8.06 -0.76
C THR A 161 -24.79 -7.00 -1.86
N LYS A 162 -24.76 -5.72 -1.49
CA LYS A 162 -24.70 -4.63 -2.46
C LYS A 162 -23.44 -4.77 -3.31
N CYS A 163 -23.59 -4.56 -4.62
CA CYS A 163 -22.47 -4.56 -5.56
C CYS A 163 -21.44 -3.51 -5.14
N GLN A 164 -20.23 -3.95 -4.83
CA GLN A 164 -19.14 -3.07 -4.44
C GLN A 164 -18.50 -2.46 -5.67
N ILE A 165 -18.63 -1.15 -5.86
CA ILE A 165 -18.06 -0.43 -7.02
C ILE A 165 -16.90 0.49 -6.63
N ASN A 166 -16.89 0.99 -5.40
CA ASN A 166 -15.87 1.93 -4.91
C ASN A 166 -15.34 1.47 -3.55
N ILE A 167 -14.20 2.03 -3.14
CA ILE A 167 -13.65 1.83 -1.80
C ILE A 167 -14.54 2.54 -0.77
N ASN A 168 -15.12 1.77 0.15
CA ASN A 168 -16.02 2.30 1.19
C ASN A 168 -15.26 3.22 2.17
N SER A 169 -15.86 4.35 2.58
CA SER A 169 -15.27 5.26 3.59
C SER A 169 -14.94 4.55 4.89
N LYS A 170 -15.75 3.56 5.29
CA LYS A 170 -15.47 2.79 6.51
C LYS A 170 -14.15 2.02 6.46
N LEU A 171 -13.68 1.62 5.28
CA LEU A 171 -12.36 0.97 5.12
C LEU A 171 -11.24 2.00 5.27
N ILE A 172 -11.44 3.18 4.68
CA ILE A 172 -10.52 4.32 4.75
C ILE A 172 -10.29 4.75 6.20
N ASP A 173 -11.35 4.86 7.01
CA ASP A 173 -11.29 5.27 8.41
C ASP A 173 -10.38 4.38 9.28
N ASN A 174 -10.30 3.08 8.96
CA ASN A 174 -9.50 2.12 9.73
C ASN A 174 -7.99 2.28 9.52
N ILE A 175 -7.57 2.99 8.46
CA ILE A 175 -6.17 3.08 8.03
C ILE A 175 -5.54 4.45 8.30
N ASN A 176 -6.34 5.43 8.69
CA ASN A 176 -5.90 6.80 8.96
C ASN A 176 -4.95 6.98 10.16
N ARG A 177 -4.47 5.91 10.79
CA ARG A 177 -3.35 6.00 11.72
C ARG A 177 -2.04 5.92 10.93
N ASP A 178 -1.39 7.07 10.78
CA ASP A 178 0.01 7.16 10.34
C ASP A 178 0.88 6.31 11.28
N VAL A 179 1.16 5.07 10.89
CA VAL A 179 2.17 4.25 11.56
C VAL A 179 3.50 4.60 10.90
N PRO A 180 4.44 5.23 11.61
CA PRO A 180 5.72 5.61 11.02
C PRO A 180 6.47 4.35 10.56
N SER A 181 6.88 4.35 9.28
CA SER A 181 7.63 3.23 8.72
C SER A 181 9.02 3.10 9.35
N PRO A 182 9.63 1.90 9.33
CA PRO A 182 10.98 1.70 9.86
C PRO A 182 12.01 2.66 9.26
N GLY A 183 11.92 2.96 7.95
CA GLY A 183 12.79 3.94 7.30
C GLY A 183 12.57 5.37 7.79
N ALA A 184 11.31 5.76 8.05
CA ALA A 184 11.00 7.05 8.64
C ALA A 184 11.51 7.17 10.08
N LEU A 185 11.47 6.06 10.84
CA LEU A 185 12.05 5.97 12.16
C LEU A 185 13.58 6.07 12.11
N GLN A 186 14.24 5.35 11.19
CA GLN A 186 15.70 5.44 11.00
C GLN A 186 16.14 6.88 10.69
N LYS A 187 15.46 7.55 9.75
CA LYS A 187 15.76 8.96 9.42
C LYS A 187 15.59 9.89 10.63
N ARG A 188 14.60 9.63 11.49
CA ARG A 188 14.43 10.35 12.76
C ARG A 188 15.58 10.07 13.73
N ILE A 189 16.04 8.82 13.83
CA ILE A 189 17.20 8.43 14.63
C ILE A 189 18.45 9.18 14.15
N ASP A 190 18.76 9.12 12.85
CA ASP A 190 19.93 9.80 12.27
C ASP A 190 19.88 11.33 12.51
N THR A 191 18.70 11.92 12.40
CA THR A 191 18.49 13.35 12.68
C THR A 191 18.70 13.68 14.16
N LEU A 192 18.25 12.80 15.07
CA LEU A 192 18.44 12.96 16.51
C LEU A 192 19.92 12.81 16.89
N GLU A 193 20.61 11.83 16.32
CA GLU A 193 22.06 11.66 16.49
C GLU A 193 22.84 12.89 16.00
N GLY A 194 22.48 13.44 14.83
CA GLY A 194 23.06 14.68 14.31
C GLY A 194 22.78 15.92 15.16
N LYS A 195 21.59 16.01 15.78
CA LYS A 195 21.28 17.08 16.74
C LYS A 195 22.05 16.92 18.04
N LEU A 196 22.18 15.69 18.54
CA LEU A 196 22.91 15.38 19.77
C LEU A 196 24.40 15.69 19.61
N SER A 197 25.02 15.27 18.50
CA SER A 197 26.44 15.55 18.23
C SER A 197 26.71 17.06 18.13
N ASN A 198 25.82 17.81 17.48
CA ASN A 198 25.90 19.27 17.42
C ASN A 198 25.73 19.94 18.79
N GLN A 199 24.80 19.47 19.62
CA GLN A 199 24.62 19.94 21.00
C GLN A 199 25.87 19.67 21.85
N LEU A 200 26.43 18.46 21.75
CA LEU A 200 27.67 18.09 22.45
C LEU A 200 28.85 18.96 21.99
N ALA A 201 29.00 19.20 20.68
CA ALA A 201 30.05 20.08 20.16
C ALA A 201 29.93 21.53 20.68
N LYS A 202 28.72 22.10 20.69
CA LYS A 202 28.46 23.43 21.27
C LYS A 202 28.78 23.49 22.76
N SER A 203 28.37 22.49 23.52
CA SER A 203 28.65 22.43 24.96
C SER A 203 30.16 22.36 25.27
N ARG A 204 30.93 21.59 24.49
CA ARG A 204 32.39 21.55 24.60
C ARG A 204 33.03 22.89 24.29
N LEU A 205 32.56 23.58 23.25
CA LEU A 205 33.08 24.91 22.88
C LEU A 205 32.83 25.95 23.99
N ILE A 206 31.65 25.92 24.61
CA ILE A 206 31.30 26.79 25.74
C ILE A 206 32.16 26.49 26.97
N LEU A 207 32.41 25.21 27.27
CA LEU A 207 33.28 24.82 28.38
C LEU A 207 34.72 25.28 28.15
N LEU A 208 35.26 25.08 26.94
CA LEU A 208 36.61 25.51 26.58
C LEU A 208 36.77 27.04 26.62
N SER A 209 35.80 27.80 26.10
CA SER A 209 35.83 29.26 26.16
C SER A 209 35.69 29.78 27.60
N GLY A 210 34.86 29.14 28.42
CA GLY A 210 34.71 29.46 29.84
C GLY A 210 36.00 29.23 30.62
N ILE A 211 36.68 28.10 30.41
CA ILE A 211 37.98 27.81 31.03
C ILE A 211 39.03 28.85 30.59
N GLY A 212 39.09 29.18 29.29
CA GLY A 212 40.02 30.18 28.77
C GLY A 212 39.80 31.57 29.39
N ALA A 213 38.54 32.02 29.49
CA ALA A 213 38.21 33.30 30.13
C ALA A 213 38.59 33.33 31.62
N PHE A 214 38.43 32.21 32.33
CA PHE A 214 38.84 32.08 33.72
C PHE A 214 40.36 32.24 33.90
N PHE A 215 41.17 31.58 33.07
CA PHE A 215 42.62 31.71 33.12
C PHE A 215 43.11 33.13 32.79
N ILE A 216 42.50 33.80 31.80
CA ILE A 216 42.80 35.20 31.46
C ILE A 216 42.46 36.14 32.63
N SER A 217 41.30 35.94 33.26
CA SER A 217 40.89 36.72 34.43
C SER A 217 41.85 36.53 35.61
N LEU A 218 42.26 35.29 35.87
CA LEU A 218 43.20 34.96 36.94
C LEU A 218 44.58 35.58 36.72
N THR A 219 45.10 35.53 35.48
CA THR A 219 46.39 36.15 35.13
C THR A 219 46.34 37.67 35.27
N LEU A 220 45.28 38.32 34.80
CA LEU A 220 45.09 39.76 35.00
C LEU A 220 45.03 40.16 36.48
N LEU A 221 44.40 39.33 37.32
CA LEU A 221 44.32 39.56 38.76
C LEU A 221 45.70 39.45 39.43
N ILE A 222 46.51 38.46 39.05
CA ILE A 222 47.88 38.28 39.53
C ILE A 222 48.76 39.47 39.14
N ILE A 223 48.69 39.92 37.87
CA ILE A 223 49.44 41.09 37.38
C ILE A 223 49.07 42.35 38.19
N ARG A 224 47.77 42.57 38.41
CA ARG A 224 47.27 43.71 39.18
C ARG A 224 47.74 43.68 40.63
N TYR A 225 47.78 42.49 41.25
CA TYR A 225 48.30 42.31 42.60
C TYR A 225 49.79 42.66 42.70
N GLN A 226 50.61 42.23 41.74
CA GLN A 226 52.05 42.54 41.73
C GLN A 226 52.32 44.04 41.56
N ILE A 227 51.59 44.71 40.65
CA ILE A 227 51.74 46.17 40.43
C ILE A 227 51.38 46.97 41.68
N ASN A 228 50.34 46.57 42.42
CA ASN A 228 49.93 47.28 43.65
C ASN A 228 50.83 46.97 44.86
N SER A 229 51.71 45.96 44.78
CA SER A 229 52.65 45.58 45.86
C SER A 229 54.05 46.18 45.72
N LEU A 230 54.29 46.92 44.63
CA LEU A 230 55.50 47.71 44.32
C LEU A 230 55.26 49.17 44.68
#